data_AF-A0A950K9E5-F1
#
_entry.id   AF-A0A950K9E5-F1
#
_cell.length_a   1.000
_cell.length_b   1.000
_cell.length_c   1.000
_cell.angle_alpha   90.00
_cell.angle_beta   90.00
_cell.angle_gamma   90.00
#
_symmetry.space_group_name_H-M   'P 1'
#
loop_
_entity.id
_entity.type
_entity.pdbx_description
1 polymer ?
#
loop_
_entity_poly.entity_id
_entity_poly.type
_entity_poly.pdbx_seq_one_letter_code
_entity_poly.pdbx_strand_id
1 'polypeptide(L)'
;FRVVSRESIARLVRVSLPAAVEPLLLQSGFLIYNKAITLLGTLPMAAHRAAITVESMTFMPSYGFAVAGSAVVGQYLGAGRPDRADAALRECARLSTWIMSAVGVAFFFLAAPLVRLFLRGPEAEGTVTVAAMCLAISAFEQPFMALAMALGGGLRGAGDTKSPVLVGLLGVWGVRIPLAWTLAFPAGLGLNGIWITMIADWAVRTAVFSVLVRRGTWKAIKL
;
A
#
# COMPACT_ATOMS: atom_id res chain seq x y z
N PHE A 1 -15.03 -29.90 -27.02
CA PHE A 1 -15.14 -28.85 -26.00
C PHE A 1 -16.28 -29.20 -25.05
N ARG A 2 -15.99 -29.58 -23.80
CA ARG A 2 -17.05 -29.90 -22.81
C ARG A 2 -17.91 -28.66 -22.59
N VAL A 3 -19.20 -28.79 -22.88
CA VAL A 3 -20.21 -27.73 -22.73
C VAL A 3 -20.16 -27.23 -21.28
N VAL A 4 -19.86 -25.95 -21.08
CA VAL A 4 -19.82 -25.32 -19.77
C VAL A 4 -21.22 -25.48 -19.15
N SER A 5 -21.35 -26.29 -18.10
CA SER A 5 -22.64 -26.53 -17.46
C SER A 5 -23.09 -25.28 -16.71
N ARG A 6 -24.41 -25.04 -16.65
CA ARG A 6 -25.01 -23.91 -15.89
C ARG A 6 -24.57 -23.91 -14.42
N GLU A 7 -24.32 -25.10 -13.88
CA GLU A 7 -23.79 -25.34 -12.54
C GLU A 7 -22.32 -24.90 -12.39
N SER A 8 -21.50 -25.13 -13.42
CA SER A 8 -20.12 -24.63 -13.48
C SER A 8 -20.08 -23.11 -13.52
N ILE A 9 -20.99 -22.47 -14.28
CA ILE A 9 -21.12 -20.99 -14.34
C ILE A 9 -21.57 -20.44 -12.98
N ALA A 10 -22.59 -21.04 -12.35
CA ALA A 10 -23.08 -20.60 -11.05
C ALA A 10 -21.99 -20.70 -9.96
N ARG A 11 -21.19 -21.78 -9.98
CA ARG A 11 -20.06 -21.96 -9.06
C ARG A 11 -18.94 -20.95 -9.34
N LEU A 12 -18.64 -20.68 -10.61
CA LEU A 12 -17.68 -19.65 -11.02
C LEU A 12 -18.12 -18.27 -10.50
N VAL A 13 -19.36 -17.87 -10.74
CA VAL A 13 -19.89 -16.57 -10.27
C VAL A 13 -19.87 -16.47 -8.74
N ARG A 14 -20.24 -17.54 -8.03
CA ARG A 14 -20.24 -17.56 -6.56
C ARG A 14 -18.85 -17.39 -5.93
N VAL A 15 -17.80 -17.82 -6.62
CA VAL A 15 -16.40 -17.68 -6.17
C VAL A 15 -15.77 -16.38 -6.66
N SER A 16 -16.03 -16.00 -7.91
CA SER A 16 -15.45 -14.81 -8.54
C SER A 16 -16.07 -13.51 -8.00
N LEU A 17 -17.35 -13.51 -7.65
CA LEU A 17 -18.03 -12.29 -7.20
C LEU A 17 -17.44 -11.75 -5.88
N PRO A 18 -17.26 -12.55 -4.81
CA PRO A 18 -16.58 -12.09 -3.59
C PRO A 18 -15.12 -11.67 -3.84
N ALA A 19 -14.41 -12.38 -4.73
CA ALA A 19 -13.03 -12.07 -5.09
C ALA A 19 -12.89 -10.75 -5.86
N ALA A 20 -13.93 -10.35 -6.60
CA ALA A 20 -13.97 -9.06 -7.30
C ALA A 20 -14.37 -7.90 -6.38
N VAL A 21 -15.19 -8.15 -5.36
CA VAL A 21 -15.71 -7.09 -4.46
C VAL A 21 -14.59 -6.36 -3.73
N GLU A 22 -13.61 -7.06 -3.18
CA GLU A 22 -12.47 -6.44 -2.48
C GLU A 22 -11.71 -5.42 -3.35
N PRO A 23 -11.16 -5.80 -4.52
CA PRO A 23 -10.42 -4.85 -5.35
C PRO A 23 -11.32 -3.74 -5.89
N LEU A 24 -12.61 -4.00 -6.14
CA LEU A 24 -13.58 -2.96 -6.50
C LEU A 24 -13.78 -1.93 -5.37
N LEU A 25 -13.90 -2.37 -4.12
CA LEU A 25 -14.04 -1.48 -2.97
C LEU A 25 -12.78 -0.64 -2.74
N LEU A 26 -11.60 -1.23 -2.92
CA LEU A 26 -10.35 -0.48 -2.85
C LEU A 26 -10.25 0.55 -3.98
N GLN A 27 -10.55 0.16 -5.23
CA GLN A 27 -10.45 1.04 -6.39
C GLN A 27 -11.48 2.17 -6.38
N SER A 28 -12.70 1.92 -5.92
CA SER A 28 -13.70 2.96 -5.72
C SER A 28 -13.26 3.99 -4.66
N GLY A 29 -12.57 3.54 -3.61
CA GLY A 29 -11.95 4.45 -2.65
C GLY A 29 -10.87 5.33 -3.29
N PHE A 30 -9.99 4.75 -4.11
CA PHE A 30 -8.98 5.52 -4.85
C PHE A 30 -9.58 6.51 -5.85
N LEU A 31 -10.75 6.23 -6.44
CA LEU A 31 -11.46 7.19 -7.28
C LEU A 31 -11.90 8.42 -6.49
N ILE A 32 -12.46 8.23 -5.29
CA ILE A 32 -12.88 9.33 -4.41
C ILE A 32 -11.68 10.14 -3.90
N TYR A 33 -10.58 9.46 -3.56
CA TYR A 33 -9.32 10.10 -3.20
C TYR A 33 -8.76 10.95 -4.35
N ASN A 34 -8.71 10.41 -5.56
CA ASN A 34 -8.25 11.14 -6.75
C ASN A 34 -9.15 12.33 -7.07
N LYS A 35 -10.47 12.24 -6.83
CA LYS A 35 -11.39 13.37 -6.99
C LYS A 35 -10.97 14.55 -6.13
N ALA A 36 -10.53 14.33 -4.89
CA ALA A 36 -10.05 15.42 -4.02
C ALA A 36 -8.85 16.15 -4.64
N ILE A 37 -7.91 15.40 -5.24
CA ILE A 37 -6.74 15.97 -5.93
C ILE A 37 -7.16 16.75 -7.17
N THR A 38 -8.08 16.23 -7.97
CA THR A 38 -8.59 16.91 -9.18
C THR A 38 -9.21 18.26 -8.84
N LEU A 39 -9.92 18.36 -7.71
CA LEU A 39 -10.57 19.59 -7.26
C LEU A 39 -9.58 20.68 -6.82
N LEU A 40 -8.31 20.33 -6.52
CA LEU A 40 -7.26 21.30 -6.20
C LEU A 40 -6.71 22.03 -7.43
N GLY A 41 -7.03 21.55 -8.64
CA GLY A 41 -6.64 22.18 -9.90
C GLY A 41 -5.58 21.39 -10.70
N THR A 42 -5.18 21.96 -11.83
CA THR A 42 -4.32 21.31 -12.84
C THR A 42 -2.89 21.11 -12.35
N LEU A 43 -2.28 22.12 -11.73
CA LEU A 43 -0.91 22.05 -11.22
C LEU A 43 -0.75 20.98 -10.11
N PRO A 44 -1.60 20.93 -9.06
CA PRO A 44 -1.54 19.86 -8.06
C PRO A 44 -1.71 18.46 -8.65
N MET A 45 -2.62 18.29 -9.60
CA MET A 45 -2.81 17.01 -10.28
C MET A 45 -1.57 16.59 -11.06
N ALA A 46 -0.97 17.49 -11.83
CA ALA A 46 0.26 17.21 -12.58
C ALA A 46 1.42 16.83 -11.64
N ALA A 47 1.59 17.58 -10.55
CA ALA A 47 2.60 17.31 -9.55
C ALA A 47 2.39 15.95 -8.85
N HIS A 48 1.14 15.65 -8.48
CA HIS A 48 0.77 14.36 -7.89
C HIS A 48 1.10 13.18 -8.81
N ARG A 49 0.76 13.29 -10.11
CA ARG A 49 1.05 12.26 -11.10
C ARG A 49 2.54 12.00 -11.22
N ALA A 50 3.35 13.05 -11.29
CA ALA A 50 4.79 12.91 -11.36
C ALA A 50 5.38 12.25 -10.10
N ALA A 51 4.93 12.67 -8.91
CA ALA A 51 5.39 12.09 -7.66
C ALA A 51 4.99 10.61 -7.51
N ILE A 52 3.76 10.24 -7.86
CA ILE A 52 3.33 8.82 -7.87
C ILE A 52 4.15 7.99 -8.87
N THR A 53 4.53 8.52 -10.02
CA THR A 53 5.38 7.79 -10.97
C THR A 53 6.71 7.41 -10.33
N VAL A 54 7.37 8.35 -9.65
CA VAL A 54 8.63 8.08 -8.93
C VAL A 54 8.42 7.05 -7.82
N GLU A 55 7.38 7.24 -7.00
CA GLU A 55 7.05 6.34 -5.89
C GLU A 55 6.70 4.91 -6.35
N SER A 56 6.01 4.76 -7.48
CA SER A 56 5.60 3.44 -7.99
C SER A 56 6.79 2.53 -8.31
N MET A 57 7.93 3.12 -8.73
CA MET A 57 9.15 2.36 -9.00
C MET A 57 9.79 1.83 -7.72
N THR A 58 9.68 2.58 -6.63
CA THR A 58 10.24 2.17 -5.34
C THR A 58 9.30 1.32 -4.51
N PHE A 59 8.06 1.12 -4.93
CA PHE A 59 7.12 0.18 -4.32
C PHE A 59 7.54 -1.29 -4.53
N MET A 60 8.26 -1.58 -5.62
CA MET A 60 8.59 -2.95 -6.05
C MET A 60 9.39 -3.78 -5.03
N PRO A 61 10.44 -3.24 -4.35
CA PRO A 61 11.12 -3.95 -3.27
C PRO A 61 10.18 -4.42 -2.15
N SER A 62 9.31 -3.52 -1.65
CA SER A 62 8.35 -3.85 -0.60
C SER A 62 7.36 -4.92 -1.06
N TYR A 63 6.88 -4.83 -2.31
CA TYR A 63 6.03 -5.85 -2.91
C TYR A 63 6.74 -7.21 -3.01
N GLY A 64 8.02 -7.22 -3.39
CA GLY A 64 8.85 -8.42 -3.42
C GLY A 64 8.92 -9.12 -2.05
N PHE A 65 9.14 -8.37 -0.97
CA PHE A 65 9.13 -8.93 0.39
C PHE A 65 7.75 -9.40 0.83
N ALA A 66 6.66 -8.76 0.39
CA ALA A 66 5.31 -9.23 0.66
C ALA A 66 5.05 -10.61 0.01
N VAL A 67 5.50 -10.80 -1.23
CA VAL A 67 5.38 -12.08 -1.95
C VAL A 67 6.28 -13.14 -1.33
N ALA A 68 7.54 -12.81 -1.04
CA ALA A 68 8.48 -13.72 -0.38
C ALA A 68 8.00 -14.15 1.01
N GLY A 69 7.51 -13.19 1.81
CA GLY A 69 6.94 -13.45 3.13
C GLY A 69 5.72 -14.37 3.04
N SER A 70 4.83 -14.14 2.07
CA SER A 70 3.68 -15.02 1.81
C SER A 70 4.12 -16.46 1.52
N ALA A 71 5.09 -16.65 0.64
CA ALA A 71 5.56 -17.98 0.25
C ALA A 71 6.23 -18.71 1.43
N VAL A 72 7.17 -18.05 2.12
CA VAL A 72 7.97 -18.66 3.18
C VAL A 72 7.13 -18.95 4.43
N VAL A 73 6.19 -18.06 4.80
CA VAL A 73 5.26 -18.32 5.91
C VAL A 73 4.36 -19.52 5.61
N GLY A 74 3.79 -19.58 4.40
CA GLY A 74 2.95 -20.71 3.99
C GLY A 74 3.71 -22.04 4.00
N GLN A 75 4.96 -22.05 3.52
CA GLN A 75 5.83 -23.24 3.57
C GLN A 75 6.13 -23.71 4.99
N TYR A 76 6.47 -22.79 5.90
CA TYR A 76 6.78 -23.15 7.29
C TYR A 76 5.56 -23.62 8.07
N LEU A 77 4.39 -23.00 7.87
CA LEU A 77 3.14 -23.42 8.50
C LEU A 77 2.66 -24.77 7.95
N GLY A 78 2.72 -24.98 6.62
CA GLY A 78 2.42 -26.27 6.01
C GLY A 78 3.35 -27.39 6.48
N ALA A 79 4.58 -27.06 6.88
CA ALA A 79 5.53 -27.99 7.48
C ALA A 79 5.35 -28.17 9.01
N GLY A 80 4.31 -27.58 9.63
CA GLY A 80 4.08 -27.66 11.07
C GLY A 80 5.11 -26.92 11.92
N ARG A 81 5.79 -25.90 11.37
CA ARG A 81 6.85 -25.12 12.05
C ARG A 81 6.46 -23.64 12.24
N PRO A 82 5.48 -23.33 13.11
CA PRO A 82 4.99 -21.96 13.32
C PRO A 82 6.06 -20.99 13.87
N ASP A 83 7.02 -21.48 14.64
CA ASP A 83 8.11 -20.65 15.16
C ASP A 83 9.04 -20.17 14.03
N ARG A 84 9.33 -21.05 13.06
CA ARG A 84 10.11 -20.70 11.88
C ARG A 84 9.34 -19.75 10.97
N ALA A 85 8.01 -19.89 10.88
CA ALA A 85 7.17 -18.97 10.13
C ALA A 85 7.22 -17.55 10.71
N ASP A 86 7.13 -17.40 12.04
CA ASP A 86 7.24 -16.09 12.72
C ASP A 86 8.63 -15.47 12.55
N ALA A 87 9.69 -16.26 12.74
CA ALA A 87 11.06 -15.80 12.54
C ALA A 87 11.28 -15.30 11.10
N ALA A 88 10.83 -16.07 10.10
CA ALA A 88 10.94 -15.68 8.69
C ALA A 88 10.14 -14.42 8.37
N LEU A 89 8.91 -14.29 8.89
CA LEU A 89 8.09 -13.10 8.69
C LEU A 89 8.76 -11.85 9.27
N ARG A 90 9.33 -11.95 10.47
CA ARG A 90 10.05 -10.85 11.12
C ARG A 90 11.30 -10.45 10.33
N GLU A 91 12.02 -11.42 9.78
CA GLU A 91 13.18 -11.16 8.93
C GLU A 91 12.81 -10.48 7.61
N CYS A 92 11.75 -10.95 6.92
CA CYS A 92 11.22 -10.30 5.74
C CYS A 92 10.78 -8.86 6.03
N ALA A 93 10.06 -8.65 7.14
CA ALA A 93 9.64 -7.33 7.58
C ALA A 93 10.84 -6.42 7.90
N ARG A 94 11.83 -6.92 8.64
CA ARG A 94 13.05 -6.18 8.98
C ARG A 94 13.79 -5.74 7.73
N LEU A 95 14.11 -6.66 6.83
CA LEU A 95 14.86 -6.37 5.59
C LEU A 95 14.09 -5.39 4.69
N SER A 96 12.78 -5.59 4.52
CA SER A 96 11.91 -4.68 3.77
C SER A 96 11.96 -3.26 4.35
N THR A 97 11.78 -3.12 5.66
CA THR A 97 11.83 -1.82 6.34
C THR A 97 13.20 -1.16 6.21
N TRP A 98 14.32 -1.89 6.31
CA TRP A 98 15.66 -1.32 6.11
C TRP A 98 15.85 -0.76 4.70
N ILE A 99 15.53 -1.55 3.69
CA ILE A 99 15.66 -1.15 2.28
C ILE A 99 14.76 0.06 2.00
N MET A 100 13.54 0.03 2.51
CA MET A 100 12.58 1.10 2.24
C MET A 100 12.86 2.36 3.06
N SER A 101 13.48 2.24 4.23
CA SER A 101 14.01 3.40 4.96
C SER A 101 15.15 4.06 4.17
N ALA A 102 16.04 3.28 3.56
CA ALA A 102 17.10 3.83 2.69
C ALA A 102 16.52 4.56 1.47
N VAL A 103 15.45 4.02 0.87
CA VAL A 103 14.69 4.72 -0.18
C VAL A 103 14.04 5.99 0.36
N GLY A 104 13.44 5.96 1.54
CA GLY A 104 12.87 7.16 2.17
C GLY A 104 13.91 8.26 2.37
N VAL A 105 15.12 7.91 2.81
CA VAL A 105 16.26 8.84 2.88
C VAL A 105 16.58 9.42 1.51
N ALA A 106 16.65 8.58 0.47
CA ALA A 106 16.87 9.04 -0.90
C ALA A 106 15.74 9.98 -1.38
N PHE A 107 14.48 9.69 -1.04
CA PHE A 107 13.35 10.55 -1.38
C PHE A 107 13.46 11.91 -0.70
N PHE A 108 13.82 11.95 0.59
CA PHE A 108 13.94 13.21 1.31
C PHE A 108 15.05 14.12 0.77
N PHE A 109 16.24 13.57 0.49
CA PHE A 109 17.39 14.36 0.03
C PHE A 109 17.45 14.58 -1.48
N LEU A 110 16.91 13.65 -2.28
CA LEU A 110 17.02 13.66 -3.74
C LEU A 110 15.66 13.87 -4.42
N ALA A 111 14.64 14.38 -3.71
CA ALA A 111 13.29 14.54 -4.26
C ALA A 111 13.27 15.28 -5.61
N ALA A 112 13.85 16.49 -5.66
CA ALA A 112 13.85 17.30 -6.88
C ALA A 112 14.64 16.67 -8.03
N PRO A 113 15.88 16.15 -7.84
CA PRO A 113 16.58 15.38 -8.86
C PRO A 113 15.77 14.19 -9.39
N LEU A 114 15.16 13.40 -8.49
CA LEU A 114 14.37 12.23 -8.87
C LEU A 114 13.17 12.63 -9.72
N VAL A 115 12.43 13.66 -9.33
CA VAL A 115 11.28 14.18 -10.09
C VAL A 115 11.71 14.72 -11.46
N ARG A 116 12.85 15.40 -11.56
CA ARG A 116 13.40 15.93 -12.83
C ARG A 116 13.79 14.84 -13.83
N LEU A 117 14.04 13.59 -13.38
CA LEU A 117 14.27 12.48 -14.31
C LEU A 117 13.01 12.14 -15.12
N PHE A 118 11.82 12.39 -14.56
CA PHE A 118 10.53 12.02 -15.16
C PHE A 118 9.77 13.21 -15.73
N LEU A 119 10.07 14.44 -15.31
CA LEU A 119 9.52 15.69 -15.85
C LEU A 119 10.54 16.40 -16.73
N ARG A 120 10.27 16.52 -18.04
CA ARG A 120 11.09 17.29 -19.00
C ARG A 120 10.27 18.43 -19.61
N GLY A 121 10.81 19.65 -19.60
CA GLY A 121 10.23 20.83 -20.27
C GLY A 121 10.27 22.13 -19.44
N PRO A 122 10.22 23.32 -20.05
CA PRO A 122 10.32 24.61 -19.36
C PRO A 122 9.09 24.98 -18.51
N GLU A 123 7.90 24.46 -18.82
CA GLU A 123 6.69 24.59 -17.98
C GLU A 123 6.73 23.69 -16.73
N ALA A 124 7.79 22.87 -16.57
CA ALA A 124 7.88 21.87 -15.51
C ALA A 124 8.45 22.39 -14.18
N GLU A 125 9.12 23.55 -14.10
CA GLU A 125 9.79 24.00 -12.87
C GLU A 125 8.82 24.17 -11.68
N GLY A 126 7.65 24.78 -11.91
CA GLY A 126 6.61 24.91 -10.88
C GLY A 126 6.06 23.54 -10.44
N THR A 127 5.87 22.63 -11.39
CA THR A 127 5.40 21.26 -11.13
C THR A 127 6.45 20.43 -10.38
N VAL A 128 7.73 20.58 -10.72
CA VAL A 128 8.86 19.88 -10.09
C VAL A 128 8.95 20.24 -8.62
N THR A 129 8.80 21.52 -8.28
CA THR A 129 8.87 21.98 -6.88
C THR A 129 7.76 21.34 -6.04
N VAL A 130 6.52 21.39 -6.52
CA VAL A 130 5.36 20.81 -5.82
C VAL A 130 5.47 19.28 -5.73
N ALA A 131 5.88 18.61 -6.81
CA ALA A 131 6.08 17.16 -6.82
C ALA A 131 7.23 16.71 -5.91
N ALA A 132 8.31 17.50 -5.82
CA ALA A 132 9.41 17.22 -4.92
C ALA A 132 8.97 17.33 -3.45
N MET A 133 8.12 18.30 -3.11
CA MET A 133 7.54 18.39 -1.76
C MET A 133 6.68 17.15 -1.44
N CYS A 134 5.87 16.70 -2.40
CA CYS A 134 5.06 15.48 -2.26
C CYS A 134 5.95 14.25 -1.98
N LEU A 135 7.03 14.09 -2.74
CA LEU A 135 7.97 12.98 -2.58
C LEU A 135 8.76 13.06 -1.27
N ALA A 136 9.12 14.27 -0.82
CA ALA A 136 9.76 14.47 0.47
C ALA A 136 8.81 14.13 1.65
N ILE A 137 7.51 14.39 1.51
CA ILE A 137 6.49 13.94 2.48
C ILE A 137 6.39 12.41 2.44
N SER A 138 6.39 11.78 1.26
CA SER A 138 6.28 10.32 1.15
C SER A 138 7.51 9.56 1.61
N ALA A 139 8.65 10.23 1.81
CA ALA A 139 9.82 9.65 2.47
C ALA A 139 9.46 9.02 3.84
N PHE A 140 8.58 9.68 4.59
CA PHE A 140 8.20 9.25 5.94
C PHE A 140 7.25 8.06 5.94
N GLU A 141 6.54 7.77 4.85
CA GLU A 141 5.66 6.60 4.79
C GLU A 141 6.37 5.31 4.41
N GLN A 142 7.53 5.39 3.73
CA GLN A 142 8.27 4.23 3.23
C GLN A 142 8.49 3.12 4.27
N PRO A 143 8.96 3.39 5.52
CA PRO A 143 9.14 2.33 6.51
C PRO A 143 7.82 1.68 6.95
N PHE A 144 6.74 2.47 7.07
CA PHE A 144 5.42 1.97 7.43
C PHE A 144 4.82 1.12 6.30
N MET A 145 4.90 1.61 5.07
CA MET A 145 4.46 0.87 3.89
C MET A 145 5.18 -0.48 3.80
N ALA A 146 6.51 -0.49 3.97
CA ALA A 146 7.33 -1.69 3.94
C ALA A 146 6.89 -2.73 4.97
N LEU A 147 6.67 -2.28 6.21
CA LEU A 147 6.26 -3.14 7.31
C LEU A 147 4.83 -3.66 7.10
N ALA A 148 3.88 -2.80 6.77
CA ALA A 148 2.49 -3.19 6.51
C ALA A 148 2.38 -4.22 5.37
N MET A 149 3.13 -4.02 4.29
CA MET A 149 3.13 -4.94 3.15
C MET A 149 3.76 -6.30 3.48
N ALA A 150 4.89 -6.32 4.18
CA ALA A 150 5.53 -7.56 4.60
C ALA A 150 4.63 -8.37 5.55
N LEU A 151 4.05 -7.72 6.58
CA LEU A 151 3.15 -8.36 7.53
C LEU A 151 1.86 -8.85 6.85
N GLY A 152 1.24 -8.01 6.03
CA GLY A 152 0.04 -8.39 5.27
C GLY A 152 0.31 -9.52 4.27
N GLY A 153 1.49 -9.56 3.65
CA GLY A 153 1.95 -10.66 2.81
C GLY A 153 2.09 -11.96 3.59
N GLY A 154 2.73 -11.93 4.76
CA GLY A 154 2.85 -13.08 5.65
C GLY A 154 1.51 -13.64 6.11
N LEU A 155 0.56 -12.77 6.49
CA LEU A 155 -0.79 -13.19 6.88
C LEU A 155 -1.53 -13.89 5.72
N ARG A 156 -1.43 -13.36 4.49
CA ARG A 156 -1.96 -14.05 3.31
C ARG A 156 -1.31 -15.41 3.10
N GLY A 157 0.00 -15.52 3.30
CA GLY A 157 0.74 -16.77 3.27
C GLY A 157 0.30 -17.79 4.32
N ALA A 158 -0.15 -17.31 5.48
CA ALA A 158 -0.72 -18.14 6.54
C ALA A 158 -2.16 -18.59 6.30
N GLY A 159 -2.78 -18.17 5.18
CA GLY A 159 -4.18 -18.46 4.88
C GLY A 159 -5.16 -17.44 5.48
N ASP A 160 -4.69 -16.42 6.20
CA ASP A 160 -5.50 -15.30 6.65
C ASP A 160 -5.68 -14.30 5.51
N THR A 161 -6.68 -14.55 4.67
CA THR A 161 -7.03 -13.68 3.55
C THR A 161 -7.91 -12.53 3.98
N LYS A 162 -8.72 -12.68 5.04
CA LYS A 162 -9.73 -11.69 5.46
C LYS A 162 -9.12 -10.49 6.17
N SER A 163 -8.16 -10.71 7.08
CA SER A 163 -7.59 -9.60 7.83
C SER A 163 -6.86 -8.59 6.94
N PRO A 164 -6.03 -9.00 5.95
CA PRO A 164 -5.43 -8.06 5.01
C PRO A 164 -6.45 -7.21 4.23
N VAL A 165 -7.59 -7.79 3.82
CA VAL A 165 -8.68 -7.05 3.17
C VAL A 165 -9.21 -5.95 4.09
N LEU A 166 -9.59 -6.33 5.31
CA LEU A 166 -10.25 -5.44 6.26
C LEU A 166 -9.31 -4.31 6.69
N VAL A 167 -8.02 -4.61 6.89
CA VAL A 167 -7.01 -3.59 7.18
C VAL A 167 -6.82 -2.67 5.98
N GLY A 168 -6.88 -3.20 4.76
CA GLY A 168 -6.81 -2.40 3.54
C GLY A 168 -7.99 -1.43 3.39
N LEU A 169 -9.21 -1.92 3.63
CA LEU A 169 -10.42 -1.12 3.59
C LEU A 169 -10.43 -0.08 4.70
N LEU A 170 -10.05 -0.44 5.93
CA LEU A 170 -9.90 0.49 7.05
C LEU A 170 -8.94 1.62 6.67
N GLY A 171 -7.81 1.28 6.06
CA GLY A 171 -6.83 2.27 5.62
C GLY A 171 -7.37 3.24 4.58
N VAL A 172 -7.94 2.72 3.47
CA VAL A 172 -8.46 3.58 2.39
C VAL A 172 -9.69 4.37 2.83
N TRP A 173 -10.72 3.68 3.33
CA TRP A 173 -12.02 4.26 3.62
C TRP A 173 -12.11 4.91 5.00
N GLY A 174 -11.47 4.32 6.00
CA GLY A 174 -11.52 4.81 7.38
C GLY A 174 -10.50 5.92 7.67
N VAL A 175 -9.36 5.94 6.98
CA VAL A 175 -8.26 6.87 7.26
C VAL A 175 -7.99 7.80 6.09
N ARG A 176 -7.57 7.24 4.94
CA ARG A 176 -7.04 8.01 3.82
C ARG A 176 -8.08 8.98 3.24
N ILE A 177 -9.29 8.51 2.90
CA ILE A 177 -10.33 9.36 2.32
C ILE A 177 -10.78 10.46 3.29
N PRO A 178 -11.23 10.15 4.54
CA PRO A 178 -11.68 11.20 5.46
C PRO A 178 -10.60 12.23 5.72
N LEU A 179 -9.35 11.81 5.98
CA LEU A 179 -8.26 12.74 6.21
C LEU A 179 -7.92 13.56 4.96
N ALA A 180 -8.00 12.99 3.76
CA ALA A 180 -7.65 13.72 2.55
C ALA A 180 -8.63 14.88 2.33
N TRP A 181 -9.92 14.65 2.55
CA TRP A 181 -10.94 15.69 2.43
C TRP A 181 -10.85 16.74 3.55
N THR A 182 -10.48 16.36 4.77
CA THR A 182 -10.35 17.32 5.89
C THR A 182 -9.05 18.12 5.85
N LEU A 183 -7.93 17.50 5.50
CA LEU A 183 -6.63 18.17 5.45
C LEU A 183 -6.47 19.01 4.19
N ALA A 184 -7.01 18.58 3.04
CA ALA A 184 -6.89 19.34 1.81
C ALA A 184 -7.73 20.63 1.81
N PHE A 185 -8.99 20.57 2.26
CA PHE A 185 -9.93 21.69 2.14
C PHE A 185 -10.12 22.48 3.46
N PRO A 186 -10.76 21.94 4.53
CA PRO A 186 -10.88 22.68 5.80
C PRO A 186 -9.58 23.18 6.42
N ALA A 187 -8.53 22.34 6.43
CA ALA A 187 -7.24 22.72 7.01
C ALA A 187 -6.36 23.54 6.04
N GLY A 188 -6.78 23.70 4.78
CA GLY A 188 -6.07 24.49 3.78
C GLY A 188 -4.69 23.97 3.38
N LEU A 189 -4.34 22.71 3.69
CA LEU A 189 -3.02 22.14 3.38
C LEU A 189 -2.91 21.71 1.91
N GLY A 190 -4.00 21.75 1.15
CA GLY A 190 -4.04 21.42 -0.28
C GLY A 190 -3.42 20.05 -0.56
N LEU A 191 -2.52 20.00 -1.55
CA LEU A 191 -1.89 18.74 -1.97
C LEU A 191 -1.00 18.14 -0.88
N ASN A 192 -0.30 18.97 -0.09
CA ASN A 192 0.53 18.47 1.00
C ASN A 192 -0.31 17.72 2.04
N GLY A 193 -1.50 18.25 2.36
CA GLY A 193 -2.48 17.57 3.22
C GLY A 193 -2.86 16.19 2.70
N ILE A 194 -3.06 16.07 1.39
CA ILE A 194 -3.36 14.79 0.73
C ILE A 194 -2.21 13.80 0.91
N TRP A 195 -0.96 14.19 0.68
CA TRP A 195 0.19 13.30 0.83
C TRP A 195 0.47 12.91 2.30
N ILE A 196 0.24 13.81 3.25
CA ILE A 196 0.32 13.49 4.70
C ILE A 196 -0.64 12.36 5.07
N THR A 197 -1.80 12.26 4.40
CA THR A 197 -2.78 11.19 4.67
C THR A 197 -2.25 9.81 4.34
N MET A 198 -1.31 9.72 3.40
CA MET A 198 -0.73 8.43 3.01
C MET A 198 0.18 7.90 4.12
N ILE A 199 0.94 8.79 4.80
CA ILE A 199 1.69 8.46 6.02
C ILE A 199 0.74 7.93 7.11
N ALA A 200 -0.35 8.67 7.38
CA ALA A 200 -1.32 8.29 8.40
C ALA A 200 -1.96 6.93 8.10
N ASP A 201 -2.36 6.69 6.85
CA ASP A 201 -2.91 5.41 6.40
C ASP A 201 -1.91 4.27 6.65
N TRP A 202 -0.69 4.40 6.13
CA TRP A 202 0.32 3.35 6.29
C TRP A 202 0.70 3.11 7.75
N ALA A 203 0.77 4.15 8.57
CA ALA A 203 1.01 4.03 10.00
C ALA A 203 -0.11 3.25 10.70
N VAL A 204 -1.38 3.56 10.41
CA VAL A 204 -2.54 2.84 10.97
C VAL A 204 -2.53 1.38 10.53
N ARG A 205 -2.35 1.09 9.24
CA ARG A 205 -2.26 -0.30 8.76
C ARG A 205 -1.13 -1.06 9.43
N THR A 206 0.02 -0.43 9.56
CA THR A 206 1.19 -1.01 10.24
C THR A 206 0.87 -1.36 11.69
N ALA A 207 0.21 -0.45 12.42
CA ALA A 207 -0.18 -0.70 13.80
C ALA A 207 -1.16 -1.88 13.89
N VAL A 208 -2.19 -1.91 13.05
CA VAL A 208 -3.18 -3.00 13.07
C VAL A 208 -2.55 -4.34 12.67
N PHE A 209 -1.74 -4.38 11.60
CA PHE A 209 -1.02 -5.60 11.21
C PHE A 209 -0.06 -6.07 12.30
N SER A 210 0.65 -5.16 12.95
CA SER A 210 1.54 -5.50 14.06
C SER A 210 0.78 -6.14 15.22
N VAL A 211 -0.40 -5.62 15.55
CA VAL A 211 -1.29 -6.22 16.57
C VAL A 211 -1.75 -7.61 16.15
N LEU A 212 -2.22 -7.78 14.90
CA LEU A 212 -2.68 -9.08 14.39
C LEU A 212 -1.56 -10.14 14.40
N VAL A 213 -0.36 -9.77 13.96
CA VAL A 213 0.79 -10.68 13.96
C VAL A 213 1.21 -11.04 15.39
N ARG A 214 1.20 -10.08 16.32
CA ARG A 214 1.50 -10.32 17.74
C ARG A 214 0.47 -11.20 18.44
N ARG A 215 -0.81 -11.12 18.07
CA ARG A 215 -1.87 -12.00 18.59
C ARG A 215 -1.65 -13.47 18.23
N GLY A 216 -0.89 -13.74 17.16
CA GLY A 216 -0.46 -15.10 16.81
C GLY A 216 -1.57 -16.04 16.33
N THR A 217 -2.83 -15.58 16.21
CA THR A 217 -3.96 -16.40 15.75
C THR A 217 -3.73 -16.99 14.36
N TRP A 218 -2.97 -16.27 13.51
CA TRP A 218 -2.56 -16.72 12.19
C TRP A 218 -1.67 -17.98 12.21
N LYS A 219 -0.94 -18.23 13.31
CA LYS A 219 -0.08 -19.42 13.45
C LYS A 219 -0.88 -20.72 13.63
N ALA A 220 -2.14 -20.62 14.05
CA ALA A 220 -3.03 -21.75 14.31
C ALA A 220 -3.90 -22.14 13.11
N ILE A 221 -3.80 -21.39 12.00
CA ILE A 221 -4.55 -21.68 10.77
C ILE A 221 -4.01 -22.96 10.15
N LYS A 222 -4.89 -23.93 9.89
CA LYS A 222 -4.55 -25.14 9.14
C LYS A 222 -4.63 -24.83 7.65
N LEU A 223 -3.47 -24.91 6.99
CA LEU A 223 -3.31 -24.81 5.55
C LEU A 223 -3.64 -26.14 4.86
#